data_AF-A0A9E5HBA5-F1
#
_entry.id   AF-A0A9E5HBA5-F1
#
_cell.length_a   1.000
_cell.length_b   1.000
_cell.length_c   1.000
_cell.angle_alpha   90.00
_cell.angle_beta   90.00
_cell.angle_gamma   90.00
#
_symmetry.space_group_name_H-M   'P 1'
#
loop_
_entity.id
_entity.type
_entity.pdbx_description
1 polymer ?
#
loop_
_entity_poly.entity_id
_entity_poly.type
_entity_poly.pdbx_seq_one_letter_code
_entity_poly.pdbx_strand_id
1 'polypeptide(L)'
;NVKKKSNVYESLPVGYLNQANFFNQVISIETNLLPKELLHHFQEIEKKQKRIKRIFNGPRTIDIDILLFDDLCMNEKELIIPHPRMMERAFVMIPLLEIEPLIKIPKINNLEEFLGKLDIKNINKLNDKSL
;
A
#
# COMPACT_ATOMS: atom_id res chain seq x y z
N ASN A 1 -14.73 8.40 -4.33
CA ASN A 1 -15.27 8.32 -2.96
C ASN A 1 -14.53 7.26 -2.16
N VAL A 2 -14.20 7.52 -0.90
CA VAL A 2 -13.60 6.49 -0.03
C VAL A 2 -14.70 5.54 0.47
N LYS A 3 -14.46 4.23 0.39
CA LYS A 3 -15.42 3.18 0.78
C LYS A 3 -15.04 2.53 2.11
N LYS A 4 -13.76 2.20 2.28
CA LYS A 4 -13.22 1.58 3.49
C LYS A 4 -11.82 2.13 3.78
N LYS A 5 -11.43 2.14 5.04
CA LYS A 5 -10.09 2.51 5.51
C LYS A 5 -9.67 1.51 6.58
N SER A 6 -8.44 1.00 6.48
CA SER A 6 -7.85 0.22 7.56
C SER A 6 -7.51 1.14 8.73
N ASN A 7 -7.15 0.55 9.87
CA ASN A 7 -6.40 1.32 10.87
C ASN A 7 -5.04 1.74 10.32
N VAL A 8 -4.39 2.67 11.02
CA VAL A 8 -3.00 3.03 10.75
C VAL A 8 -2.09 2.00 11.42
N TYR A 9 -1.10 1.53 10.67
CA TYR A 9 -0.11 0.58 11.16
C TYR A 9 1.27 1.21 11.13
N GLU A 10 1.97 1.15 12.26
CA GLU A 10 3.37 1.50 12.34
C GLU A 10 4.24 0.29 11.97
N SER A 11 5.26 0.52 11.13
CA SER A 11 6.26 -0.49 10.78
C SER A 11 7.67 0.06 10.75
N LEU A 12 8.65 -0.81 11.00
CA LEU A 12 10.05 -0.46 10.79
C LEU A 12 10.33 -0.14 9.31
N PRO A 13 11.33 0.71 9.02
CA PRO A 13 11.78 0.96 7.66
C PRO A 13 12.30 -0.30 6.96
N VAL A 14 11.97 -0.46 5.68
CA VAL A 14 12.59 -1.49 4.83
C VAL A 14 13.70 -0.83 4.01
N GLY A 15 14.93 -1.34 4.14
CA GLY A 15 16.11 -0.86 3.40
C GLY A 15 16.93 0.16 4.20
N TYR A 16 16.57 1.45 4.16
CA TYR A 16 17.33 2.48 4.89
C TYR A 16 16.86 2.53 6.35
N LEU A 17 17.66 2.01 7.29
CA LEU A 17 17.21 1.84 8.68
C LEU A 17 17.35 3.08 9.55
N ASN A 18 18.19 4.05 9.16
CA ASN A 18 18.43 5.27 9.93
C ASN A 18 17.37 6.36 9.64
N GLN A 19 16.10 6.02 9.85
CA GLN A 19 14.96 6.93 9.69
C GLN A 19 13.84 6.57 10.68
N ALA A 20 12.85 7.46 10.80
CA ALA A 20 11.65 7.18 11.58
C ALA A 20 10.85 6.00 11.00
N ASN A 21 10.03 5.37 11.83
CA ASN A 21 9.09 4.34 11.40
C ASN A 21 8.11 4.86 10.35
N PHE A 22 7.61 3.95 9.51
CA PHE A 22 6.56 4.28 8.56
C PHE A 22 5.18 4.08 9.18
N PHE A 23 4.26 4.96 8.83
CA PHE A 23 2.82 4.76 9.03
C PHE A 23 2.20 4.30 7.72
N ASN A 24 1.50 3.17 7.76
CA ASN A 24 0.91 2.52 6.60
C ASN A 24 -0.60 2.39 6.80
N GLN A 25 -1.36 2.61 5.74
CA GLN A 25 -2.81 2.47 5.73
C GLN A 25 -3.26 2.01 4.34
N VAL A 26 -4.27 1.16 4.28
CA VAL A 26 -4.93 0.77 3.03
C VAL A 26 -6.31 1.40 2.98
N ILE A 27 -6.65 1.96 1.81
CA ILE A 27 -7.92 2.62 1.56
C ILE A 27 -8.54 2.00 0.31
N SER A 28 -9.79 1.59 0.42
CA SER A 28 -10.62 1.23 -0.74
C SER A 28 -11.35 2.47 -1.23
N ILE A 29 -11.25 2.75 -2.52
CA ILE A 29 -11.91 3.89 -3.17
C ILE A 29 -12.74 3.42 -4.37
N GLU A 30 -13.77 4.19 -4.66
CA GLU A 30 -14.56 4.10 -5.88
C GLU A 30 -14.27 5.34 -6.74
N THR A 31 -13.92 5.14 -8.00
CA THR A 31 -13.51 6.21 -8.91
C THR A 31 -13.92 5.90 -10.35
N ASN A 32 -14.17 6.96 -11.13
CA ASN A 32 -14.39 6.86 -12.58
C ASN A 32 -13.11 7.12 -13.38
N LEU A 33 -11.99 7.40 -12.70
CA LEU A 33 -10.68 7.59 -13.35
C LEU A 33 -10.14 6.25 -13.85
N LEU A 34 -9.54 6.27 -15.03
CA LEU A 34 -8.76 5.14 -15.53
C LEU A 34 -7.50 4.92 -14.66
N PRO A 35 -6.92 3.70 -14.64
CA PRO A 35 -5.77 3.39 -13.77
C PRO A 35 -4.60 4.36 -13.90
N LYS A 36 -4.27 4.79 -15.12
CA LYS A 36 -3.18 5.75 -15.40
C LYS A 36 -3.52 7.17 -14.97
N GLU A 37 -4.78 7.57 -15.13
CA GLU A 37 -5.25 8.89 -14.66
C GLU A 37 -5.21 8.95 -13.13
N LEU A 38 -5.61 7.85 -12.47
CA LEU A 38 -5.51 7.71 -11.03
C LEU A 38 -4.04 7.75 -10.56
N LEU A 39 -3.13 7.07 -11.25
CA LEU A 39 -1.69 7.12 -10.97
C LEU A 39 -1.17 8.56 -11.05
N HIS A 40 -1.47 9.28 -12.13
CA HIS A 40 -1.07 10.68 -12.27
C HIS A 40 -1.67 11.56 -11.18
N HIS A 41 -2.93 11.34 -10.82
CA HIS A 41 -3.58 12.06 -9.73
C HIS A 41 -2.85 11.87 -8.39
N PHE A 42 -2.46 10.63 -8.06
CA PHE A 42 -1.69 10.32 -6.86
C PHE A 42 -0.29 10.94 -6.88
N GLN A 43 0.42 10.87 -8.01
CA GLN A 43 1.72 11.52 -8.16
C GLN A 43 1.65 13.03 -7.93
N GLU A 44 0.57 13.70 -8.37
CA GLU A 44 0.37 15.12 -8.10
C GLU A 44 0.12 15.42 -6.61
N ILE A 45 -0.59 14.55 -5.90
CA ILE A 45 -0.76 14.66 -4.44
C ILE A 45 0.59 14.55 -3.73
N GLU A 46 1.40 13.54 -4.10
CA GLU A 46 2.73 13.35 -3.53
C GLU A 46 3.66 14.53 -3.79
N LYS A 47 3.64 15.10 -5.01
CA LYS A 47 4.40 16.30 -5.36
C LYS A 47 4.02 17.48 -4.47
N LYS A 48 2.71 17.71 -4.26
CA LYS A 48 2.20 18.78 -3.39
C LYS A 48 2.61 18.60 -1.92
N GLN A 49 2.74 17.37 -1.45
CA GLN A 49 3.23 17.03 -0.10
C GLN A 49 4.76 17.08 0.03
N LYS A 50 5.44 17.74 -0.92
CA LYS A 50 6.90 17.91 -0.94
C LYS A 50 7.63 16.57 -0.87
N ARG A 51 7.26 15.59 -1.72
CA ARG A 51 8.07 14.39 -1.94
C ARG A 51 9.47 14.79 -2.44
N ILE A 52 10.41 15.01 -1.53
CA ILE A 52 11.80 15.30 -1.87
C ILE A 52 12.57 13.98 -1.83
N LYS A 53 12.76 13.36 -3.00
CA LYS A 53 13.53 12.11 -3.15
C LYS A 53 15.03 12.40 -2.99
N ARG A 54 15.49 12.59 -1.74
CA ARG A 54 16.90 12.81 -1.40
C ARG A 54 17.73 11.52 -1.35
N ILE A 55 17.12 10.42 -0.94
CA ILE A 55 17.80 9.13 -0.70
C ILE A 55 16.90 8.00 -1.20
N PHE A 56 17.48 7.01 -1.89
CA PHE A 56 16.77 5.78 -2.27
C PHE A 56 16.29 5.03 -1.01
N ASN A 57 14.99 4.73 -0.90
CA ASN A 57 14.33 4.23 0.32
C ASN A 57 14.42 5.14 1.56
N GLY A 58 14.77 6.41 1.38
CA GLY A 58 14.79 7.39 2.47
C GLY A 58 13.38 7.84 2.92
N PRO A 59 13.35 8.73 3.92
CA PRO A 59 12.11 9.24 4.48
C PRO A 59 11.34 10.04 3.44
N ARG A 60 10.03 9.87 3.44
CA ARG A 60 9.09 10.54 2.53
C ARG A 60 7.85 10.96 3.29
N THR A 61 7.31 12.13 2.96
CA THR A 61 6.09 12.64 3.58
C THR A 61 4.90 11.73 3.33
N ILE A 62 4.77 11.24 2.09
CA ILE A 62 3.71 10.33 1.66
C ILE A 62 4.17 9.54 0.43
N ASP A 63 3.64 8.33 0.29
CA ASP A 63 3.85 7.42 -0.84
C ASP A 63 2.51 6.72 -1.08
N ILE A 64 1.97 6.82 -2.29
CA ILE A 64 0.65 6.29 -2.63
C ILE A 64 0.80 5.28 -3.78
N ASP A 65 0.70 4.00 -3.44
CA ASP A 65 0.77 2.89 -4.38
C ASP A 65 -0.65 2.39 -4.73
N ILE A 66 -0.91 2.16 -6.03
CA ILE A 66 -2.11 1.42 -6.47
C ILE A 66 -1.84 -0.08 -6.29
N LEU A 67 -2.53 -0.72 -5.34
CA LEU A 67 -2.37 -2.14 -5.05
C LEU A 67 -3.15 -3.03 -6.03
N LEU A 68 -4.44 -2.71 -6.19
CA LEU A 68 -5.41 -3.44 -7.00
C LEU A 68 -6.31 -2.42 -7.70
N PHE A 69 -6.91 -2.84 -8.81
CA PHE A 69 -7.92 -2.07 -9.52
C PHE A 69 -8.94 -3.06 -10.08
N ASP A 70 -9.99 -3.34 -9.31
CA ASP A 70 -10.93 -4.43 -9.58
C ASP A 70 -10.20 -5.74 -9.93
N ASP A 71 -10.65 -6.44 -10.98
CA ASP A 71 -10.02 -7.66 -11.50
C ASP A 71 -8.93 -7.36 -12.57
N LEU A 72 -8.53 -6.09 -12.73
CA LEU A 72 -7.59 -5.69 -13.77
C LEU A 72 -6.21 -6.31 -13.56
N CYS A 73 -5.66 -6.85 -14.65
CA CYS A 73 -4.26 -7.21 -14.76
C CYS A 73 -3.58 -6.32 -15.79
N MET A 74 -2.63 -5.51 -15.34
CA MET A 74 -1.86 -4.58 -16.17
C MET A 74 -0.37 -4.79 -15.93
N ASN A 75 0.42 -4.83 -17.01
CA ASN A 75 1.87 -4.87 -16.94
C ASN A 75 2.44 -3.87 -17.95
N GLU A 76 2.41 -2.61 -17.58
CA GLU A 76 2.93 -1.52 -18.39
C GLU A 76 4.11 -0.85 -17.70
N LYS A 77 4.94 -0.15 -18.48
CA LYS A 77 6.17 0.48 -17.98
C LYS A 77 5.92 1.44 -16.81
N GLU A 78 4.79 2.14 -16.82
CA GLU A 78 4.43 3.13 -15.80
C GLU A 78 3.58 2.57 -14.65
N LEU A 79 2.89 1.44 -14.86
CA LEU A 79 1.91 0.89 -13.92
C LEU A 79 1.79 -0.62 -14.06
N ILE A 80 1.96 -1.32 -12.95
CA ILE A 80 1.78 -2.77 -12.84
C ILE A 80 0.69 -3.02 -11.81
N ILE A 81 -0.36 -3.74 -12.21
CA ILE A 81 -1.51 -4.11 -11.36
C ILE A 81 -1.78 -5.62 -11.54
N PRO A 82 -1.93 -6.42 -10.47
CA PRO A 82 -1.69 -6.08 -9.07
C PRO A 82 -0.27 -5.56 -8.79
N HIS A 83 -0.10 -4.76 -7.75
CA HIS A 83 1.21 -4.23 -7.40
C HIS A 83 2.20 -5.39 -7.15
N PRO A 84 3.35 -5.43 -7.84
CA PRO A 84 4.15 -6.65 -7.99
C PRO A 84 4.72 -7.19 -6.66
N ARG A 85 4.87 -6.31 -5.67
CA ARG A 85 5.44 -6.64 -4.36
C ARG A 85 4.46 -6.52 -3.20
N MET A 86 3.16 -6.35 -3.46
CA MET A 86 2.19 -6.18 -2.36
C MET A 86 2.16 -7.40 -1.44
N MET A 87 2.24 -8.59 -2.03
CA MET A 87 2.18 -9.88 -1.32
C MET A 87 3.39 -10.15 -0.42
N GLU A 88 4.52 -9.48 -0.67
CA GLU A 88 5.75 -9.61 0.12
C GLU A 88 5.76 -8.68 1.35
N ARG A 89 4.81 -7.75 1.44
CA ARG A 89 4.84 -6.64 2.39
C ARG A 89 3.76 -6.78 3.45
N ALA A 90 4.17 -7.11 4.67
CA ALA A 90 3.24 -7.27 5.78
C ALA A 90 2.44 -6.00 6.11
N PHE A 91 3.10 -4.84 6.08
CA PHE A 91 2.48 -3.54 6.25
C PHE A 91 1.50 -3.14 5.13
N VAL A 92 1.39 -3.93 4.05
CA VAL A 92 0.39 -3.78 2.99
C VAL A 92 -0.72 -4.82 3.16
N MET A 93 -0.34 -6.09 3.30
CA MET A 93 -1.30 -7.20 3.34
C MET A 93 -2.15 -7.21 4.61
N ILE A 94 -1.56 -6.92 5.78
CA ILE A 94 -2.32 -6.91 7.04
C ILE A 94 -3.44 -5.85 7.01
N PRO A 95 -3.17 -4.56 6.68
CA PRO A 95 -4.25 -3.58 6.59
C PRO A 95 -5.22 -3.83 5.43
N LEU A 96 -4.78 -4.44 4.31
CA LEU A 96 -5.68 -4.83 3.22
C LEU A 96 -6.70 -5.88 3.69
N LEU A 97 -6.23 -6.94 4.35
CA LEU A 97 -7.08 -8.01 4.86
C LEU A 97 -7.99 -7.57 6.00
N GLU A 98 -7.63 -6.49 6.71
CA GLU A 98 -8.53 -5.88 7.70
C GLU A 98 -9.83 -5.36 7.04
N ILE A 99 -9.72 -4.73 5.85
CA ILE A 99 -10.88 -4.12 5.19
C ILE A 99 -11.56 -5.02 4.16
N GLU A 100 -10.82 -5.97 3.60
CA GLU A 100 -11.31 -6.96 2.63
C GLU A 100 -10.75 -8.37 2.97
N PRO A 101 -11.29 -9.05 4.00
CA PRO A 101 -10.76 -10.36 4.45
C PRO A 101 -10.88 -11.47 3.41
N LEU A 102 -11.83 -11.34 2.47
CA LEU A 102 -12.11 -12.32 1.42
C LEU A 102 -11.65 -11.82 0.04
N ILE A 103 -10.70 -10.88 0.00
CA ILE A 103 -10.19 -10.29 -1.24
C ILE A 103 -9.65 -11.39 -2.16
N LYS A 104 -10.02 -11.31 -3.44
CA LYS A 104 -9.41 -12.11 -4.51
C LYS A 104 -8.41 -11.24 -5.22
N ILE A 105 -7.18 -11.72 -5.35
CA ILE A 105 -6.12 -11.02 -6.07
C ILE A 105 -5.96 -11.70 -7.43
N PRO A 106 -6.16 -10.98 -8.55
CA PRO A 106 -6.00 -11.54 -9.88
C PRO A 106 -4.65 -12.25 -10.04
N LYS A 107 -4.67 -13.41 -10.69
CA LYS A 107 -3.50 -14.29 -10.92
C LYS A 107 -2.87 -14.91 -9.66
N ILE A 108 -3.46 -14.74 -8.48
CA ILE A 108 -3.01 -15.36 -7.23
C ILE A 108 -4.10 -16.31 -6.72
N ASN A 109 -3.82 -17.61 -6.79
CA ASN A 109 -4.80 -18.66 -6.45
C ASN A 109 -4.70 -19.14 -4.99
N ASN A 110 -3.55 -18.94 -4.33
CA ASN A 110 -3.29 -19.44 -2.98
C ASN A 110 -2.78 -18.33 -2.06
N LEU A 111 -3.66 -17.37 -1.71
CA LEU A 111 -3.32 -16.25 -0.84
C LEU A 111 -2.83 -16.73 0.54
N GLU A 112 -3.44 -17.77 1.10
CA GLU A 112 -3.09 -18.31 2.41
C GLU A 112 -1.63 -18.77 2.50
N GLU A 113 -1.13 -19.43 1.46
CA GLU A 113 0.28 -19.85 1.41
C GLU A 113 1.25 -18.67 1.45
N PHE A 114 0.93 -17.57 0.75
CA PHE A 114 1.75 -16.36 0.81
C PHE A 114 1.70 -15.70 2.18
N LEU A 115 0.53 -15.64 2.80
CA LEU A 115 0.35 -15.08 4.14
C LEU A 115 1.12 -15.88 5.19
N GLY A 116 1.18 -17.22 5.07
CA GLY A 116 1.96 -18.07 5.96
C GLY A 116 3.47 -17.81 5.93
N LYS A 117 4.00 -17.18 4.87
CA LYS A 117 5.43 -16.84 4.71
C LYS A 117 5.74 -15.38 5.06
N LEU A 118 4.72 -14.59 5.36
CA LEU A 118 4.83 -13.15 5.57
C LEU A 118 5.48 -12.87 6.93
N ASP A 119 6.58 -12.11 6.95
CA ASP A 119 7.15 -11.64 8.23
C ASP A 119 6.30 -10.50 8.79
N ILE A 120 5.48 -10.82 9.78
CA ILE A 120 4.58 -9.87 10.44
C ILE A 120 5.23 -9.18 11.66
N LYS A 121 6.51 -9.45 11.93
CA LYS A 121 7.20 -8.80 13.04
C LYS A 121 7.23 -7.29 12.85
N ASN A 122 7.02 -6.57 13.95
CA ASN A 122 7.05 -5.11 13.99
C ASN A 122 5.97 -4.42 13.12
N ILE A 123 4.84 -5.08 12.88
CA ILE A 123 3.65 -4.44 12.31
C ILE A 123 2.68 -4.15 13.46
N ASN A 124 2.70 -2.91 13.94
CA ASN A 124 1.95 -2.50 15.11
C ASN A 124 0.70 -1.71 14.69
N LYS A 125 -0.48 -2.24 15.00
CA LYS A 125 -1.73 -1.52 14.81
C LYS A 125 -1.79 -0.36 15.81
N LEU A 126 -1.93 0.86 15.31
CA LEU A 126 -2.20 2.01 16.16
C LEU A 126 -3.69 2.01 16.50
N ASN A 127 -4.00 1.88 17.79
CA ASN A 127 -5.37 2.05 18.27
C ASN A 127 -5.64 3.54 18.40
N ASP A 128 -6.85 4.00 18.06
CA ASP A 128 -7.37 5.38 18.13
C ASP A 128 -7.41 5.98 19.56
N LYS A 129 -6.37 5.78 20.36
CA LYS A 129 -6.09 6.57 21.55
C LYS A 129 -5.04 7.58 21.13
N SER A 130 -5.46 8.83 20.95
CA SER A 130 -4.66 10.02 20.63
C SER A 130 -4.06 10.13 19.23
N LEU A 131 -4.85 10.67 18.30
CA LEU A 131 -4.42 11.74 17.39
C LEU A 131 -5.22 13.00 17.73
#